data_AF-A0A2T0XD84-F1
#
_entry.id   AF-A0A2T0XD84-F1
#
_cell.length_a   1.000
_cell.length_b   1.000
_cell.length_c   1.000
_cell.angle_alpha   90.00
_cell.angle_beta   90.00
_cell.angle_gamma   90.00
#
_symmetry.space_group_name_H-M   'P 1'
#
loop_
_entity.id
_entity.type
_entity.pdbx_description
1 polymer ?
#
loop_
_entity_poly.entity_id
_entity_poly.type
_entity_poly.pdbx_seq_one_letter_code
_entity_poly.pdbx_strand_id
1 'polypeptide(L)'
;MNVGGIGTDQIQSMLAQLRNIGSQASAPASAAAVSPLASPLANPITTGGVQPSSVVDFSKILQGSLNQIKGYQDESQNLGQRFTMGDSSVSLSDVMMASQKASLSMQTAVQVRNKLVSAYQTIMNMQI
;
A
#
# COMPACT_ATOMS: atom_id res chain seq x y z
N MET A 1 -20.26 51.95 -16.76
CA MET A 1 -20.55 51.75 -15.33
C MET A 1 -19.92 50.44 -14.87
N ASN A 2 -19.23 50.52 -13.72
CA ASN A 2 -18.88 49.43 -12.80
C ASN A 2 -17.95 48.29 -13.29
N VAL A 3 -16.66 48.62 -13.41
CA VAL A 3 -15.56 47.71 -13.05
C VAL A 3 -15.37 47.79 -11.53
N GLY A 4 -15.43 46.67 -10.79
CA GLY A 4 -15.03 46.67 -9.37
C GLY A 4 -15.75 45.76 -8.36
N GLY A 5 -16.53 44.73 -8.77
CA GLY A 5 -17.35 43.96 -7.80
C GLY A 5 -17.17 42.44 -7.74
N ILE A 6 -16.54 41.78 -8.72
CA ILE A 6 -16.67 40.31 -8.86
C ILE A 6 -15.54 39.53 -8.14
N GLY A 7 -14.38 40.15 -7.93
CA GLY A 7 -13.23 39.49 -7.28
C GLY A 7 -13.28 39.49 -5.75
N THR A 8 -13.80 40.56 -5.15
CA THR A 8 -13.77 40.76 -3.69
C THR A 8 -14.79 39.91 -2.95
N ASP A 9 -15.94 39.61 -3.55
CA ASP A 9 -16.99 38.78 -2.93
C ASP A 9 -16.59 37.30 -2.90
N GLN A 10 -15.94 36.81 -3.96
CA GLN A 10 -15.47 35.43 -4.05
C GLN A 10 -14.28 35.14 -3.13
N ILE A 11 -13.36 36.11 -2.95
CA ILE A 11 -12.25 35.97 -2.00
C ILE A 11 -12.76 35.99 -0.55
N GLN A 12 -13.79 36.81 -0.26
CA GLN A 12 -14.45 36.81 1.06
C GLN A 12 -15.20 35.50 1.33
N SER A 13 -15.87 34.94 0.32
CA SER A 13 -16.57 33.65 0.42
C SER A 13 -15.60 32.48 0.64
N MET A 14 -14.46 32.45 -0.07
CA MET A 14 -13.44 31.41 0.10
C MET A 14 -12.70 31.53 1.45
N LEU A 15 -12.46 32.75 1.94
CA LEU A 15 -11.86 32.98 3.26
C LEU A 15 -12.82 32.61 4.40
N ALA A 16 -14.13 32.83 4.23
CA ALA A 16 -15.16 32.33 5.14
C ALA A 16 -15.23 30.79 5.13
N GLN A 17 -15.05 30.16 3.96
CA GLN A 17 -15.05 28.71 3.82
C GLN A 17 -13.83 28.05 4.48
N LEU A 18 -12.64 28.65 4.39
CA LEU A 18 -11.44 28.16 5.09
C LEU A 18 -11.50 28.36 6.62
N ARG A 19 -12.18 29.41 7.11
CA ARG A 19 -12.40 29.61 8.55
C ARG A 19 -13.39 28.63 9.16
N ASN A 20 -14.29 28.04 8.35
CA ASN A 20 -15.24 27.00 8.77
C ASN A 20 -14.63 25.58 8.79
N ILE A 21 -13.46 25.40 8.18
CA ILE A 21 -12.71 24.12 8.16
C ILE A 21 -11.72 24.04 9.34
N GLY A 22 -11.21 25.19 9.81
CA GLY A 22 -10.26 25.27 10.94
C GLY A 22 -10.88 25.14 12.34
N SER A 23 -12.21 25.20 12.48
CA SER A 23 -12.91 25.14 13.78
C SER A 23 -13.68 23.84 14.02
N GLN A 24 -13.56 22.83 13.15
CA GLN A 24 -14.17 21.51 13.34
C GLN A 24 -13.18 20.44 13.84
N ALA A 25 -11.99 20.86 14.30
CA ALA A 25 -10.93 19.98 14.81
C ALA A 25 -10.55 20.29 16.28
N SER A 26 -11.47 20.80 17.10
CA SER A 26 -11.23 21.01 18.54
C SER A 26 -12.46 20.74 19.42
N ALA A 27 -12.49 19.50 19.96
CA ALA A 27 -13.08 19.06 21.24
C ALA A 27 -14.63 18.89 21.36
N PRO A 28 -15.13 18.26 22.45
CA PRO A 28 -14.92 16.88 22.92
C PRO A 28 -16.28 16.13 23.14
N ALA A 29 -16.21 14.89 23.62
CA ALA A 29 -17.30 13.95 23.86
C ALA A 29 -18.61 14.52 24.46
N SER A 30 -19.77 14.05 23.96
CA SER A 30 -21.03 14.02 24.71
C SER A 30 -21.99 12.98 24.12
N ALA A 31 -22.58 12.21 25.02
CA ALA A 31 -23.48 11.10 24.81
C ALA A 31 -24.74 11.43 24.01
N ALA A 32 -25.25 10.42 23.30
CA ALA A 32 -26.61 9.86 23.43
C ALA A 32 -27.25 9.48 22.09
N ALA A 33 -27.83 8.28 22.10
CA ALA A 33 -28.96 7.81 21.30
C ALA A 33 -28.72 7.51 19.80
N VAL A 34 -28.34 6.26 19.52
CA VAL A 34 -28.93 5.52 18.39
C VAL A 34 -29.31 4.11 18.83
N SER A 35 -30.62 3.89 18.89
CA SER A 35 -31.27 2.61 19.13
C SER A 35 -30.80 1.54 18.13
N PRO A 36 -30.56 0.28 18.56
CA PRO A 36 -30.19 -0.79 17.66
C PRO A 36 -31.43 -1.29 16.92
N LEU A 37 -31.57 -0.93 15.64
CA LEU A 37 -32.50 -1.60 14.73
C LEU A 37 -32.00 -3.03 14.51
N ALA A 38 -32.67 -3.95 15.18
CA ALA A 38 -32.52 -5.39 15.01
C ALA A 38 -32.76 -5.79 13.55
N SER A 39 -31.79 -6.51 12.98
CA SER A 39 -31.99 -7.45 11.89
C SER A 39 -31.07 -8.63 12.15
N PRO A 40 -31.60 -9.80 12.55
CA PRO A 40 -30.78 -10.95 12.90
C PRO A 40 -30.36 -11.70 11.62
N LEU A 41 -29.27 -11.28 10.99
CA LEU A 41 -28.51 -12.20 10.15
C LEU A 41 -27.49 -12.92 11.03
N ALA A 42 -28.03 -13.86 11.81
CA ALA A 42 -27.26 -14.84 12.55
C ALA A 42 -26.62 -15.83 11.57
N ASN A 43 -25.45 -15.47 11.06
CA ASN A 43 -24.45 -16.46 10.71
C ASN A 43 -23.30 -16.27 11.70
N PRO A 44 -23.23 -17.05 12.80
CA PRO A 44 -22.06 -16.99 13.66
C PRO A 44 -20.85 -17.36 12.79
N ILE A 45 -20.00 -16.38 12.50
CA ILE A 45 -18.60 -16.67 12.26
C ILE A 45 -18.14 -17.30 13.56
N THR A 46 -18.18 -18.63 13.57
CA THR A 46 -17.47 -19.43 14.54
C THR A 46 -16.02 -19.01 14.43
N THR A 47 -15.55 -18.22 15.39
CA THR A 47 -14.13 -18.14 15.75
C THR A 47 -13.75 -19.53 16.24
N GLY A 48 -13.64 -20.47 15.31
CA GLY A 48 -12.98 -21.74 15.49
C GLY A 48 -11.56 -21.40 15.92
N GLY A 49 -11.12 -22.06 16.99
CA GLY A 49 -9.88 -21.75 17.66
C GLY A 49 -8.73 -21.54 16.70
N VAL A 50 -7.78 -20.72 17.12
CA VAL A 50 -6.43 -20.75 16.58
C VAL A 50 -5.90 -22.17 16.83
N GLN A 51 -6.23 -23.10 15.92
CA GLN A 51 -5.40 -24.25 15.68
C GLN A 51 -4.01 -23.67 15.46
N PRO A 52 -2.94 -24.25 16.04
CA PRO A 52 -1.59 -23.88 15.70
C PRO A 52 -1.47 -24.10 14.19
N SER A 53 -1.65 -23.04 13.43
CA SER A 53 -1.49 -23.02 12.00
C SER A 53 -0.08 -23.52 11.80
N SER A 54 0.02 -24.65 11.08
CA SER A 54 1.27 -25.25 10.64
C SER A 54 2.28 -24.14 10.46
N VAL A 55 3.36 -24.15 11.25
CA VAL A 55 4.39 -23.12 11.25
C VAL A 55 4.74 -22.85 9.79
N VAL A 56 4.21 -21.76 9.26
CA VAL A 56 4.43 -21.43 7.86
C VAL A 56 5.90 -21.05 7.80
N ASP A 57 6.70 -21.89 7.16
CA ASP A 57 8.14 -21.70 7.07
C ASP A 57 8.43 -20.40 6.32
N PHE A 58 8.62 -19.32 7.08
CA PHE A 58 8.94 -18.01 6.53
C PHE A 58 10.21 -18.07 5.67
N SER A 59 11.18 -18.90 6.07
CA SER A 59 12.40 -19.16 5.28
C SER A 59 12.07 -19.71 3.89
N LYS A 60 11.13 -20.68 3.80
CA LYS A 60 10.69 -21.26 2.53
C LYS A 60 9.94 -20.25 1.66
N ILE A 61 9.08 -19.43 2.26
CA ILE A 61 8.39 -18.36 1.54
C ILE A 61 9.40 -17.33 1.02
N LEU A 62 10.31 -16.87 1.87
CA LEU A 62 11.34 -15.90 1.51
C LEU A 62 12.22 -16.45 0.37
N GLN A 63 12.65 -17.71 0.47
CA GLN A 63 13.43 -18.36 -0.59
C GLN A 63 12.62 -18.44 -1.91
N GLY A 64 11.34 -18.78 -1.83
CA GLY A 64 10.43 -18.74 -2.98
C GLY A 64 10.31 -17.35 -3.60
N SER A 65 10.12 -16.31 -2.78
CA SER A 65 10.03 -14.91 -3.22
C SER A 65 11.32 -14.43 -3.86
N LEU A 66 12.49 -14.76 -3.29
CA LEU A 66 13.80 -14.44 -3.88
C LEU A 66 13.97 -15.10 -5.24
N ASN A 67 13.53 -16.36 -5.39
CA ASN A 67 13.57 -17.04 -6.67
C ASN A 67 12.61 -16.41 -7.70
N GLN A 68 11.44 -15.93 -7.27
CA GLN A 68 10.54 -15.17 -8.13
C GLN A 68 11.14 -13.84 -8.58
N ILE A 69 11.81 -13.11 -7.69
CA ILE A 69 12.50 -11.86 -8.05
C ILE A 69 13.59 -12.13 -9.10
N LYS A 70 14.37 -13.21 -8.92
CA LYS A 70 15.33 -13.66 -9.93
C LYS A 70 14.63 -13.96 -11.27
N GLY A 71 13.48 -14.61 -11.24
CA GLY A 71 12.65 -14.87 -12.42
C GLY A 71 12.25 -13.58 -13.15
N TYR A 72 11.76 -12.57 -12.43
CA TYR A 72 11.41 -11.28 -13.04
C TYR A 72 12.62 -10.54 -13.62
N GLN A 73 13.79 -10.64 -12.97
CA GLN A 73 15.03 -10.06 -13.47
C GLN A 73 15.45 -10.73 -14.79
N ASP A 74 15.39 -12.06 -14.86
CA ASP A 74 15.76 -12.85 -16.04
C ASP A 74 14.79 -12.61 -17.21
N GLU A 75 13.48 -12.60 -16.92
CA GLU A 75 12.43 -12.30 -17.90
C GLU A 75 12.62 -10.92 -18.52
N SER A 76 12.87 -9.89 -17.71
CA SER A 76 13.15 -8.53 -18.19
C SER A 76 14.38 -8.49 -19.11
N GLN A 77 15.46 -9.16 -18.74
CA GLN A 77 16.68 -9.24 -19.57
C GLN A 77 16.42 -10.01 -20.87
N ASN A 78 15.72 -11.13 -20.81
CA ASN A 78 15.42 -11.95 -21.97
C ASN A 78 14.53 -11.19 -22.97
N LEU A 79 13.47 -10.56 -22.49
CA LEU A 79 12.58 -9.74 -23.34
C LEU A 79 13.33 -8.56 -23.94
N GLY A 80 14.16 -7.86 -23.18
CA GLY A 80 14.99 -6.77 -23.69
C GLY A 80 15.97 -7.23 -24.77
N GLN A 81 16.58 -8.40 -24.58
CA GLN A 81 17.49 -8.98 -25.56
C GLN A 81 16.76 -9.38 -26.84
N ARG A 82 15.63 -10.08 -26.73
CA ARG A 82 14.79 -10.48 -27.87
C ARG A 82 14.26 -9.29 -28.66
N PHE A 83 13.82 -8.25 -27.96
CA PHE A 83 13.40 -6.99 -28.58
C PHE A 83 14.53 -6.34 -29.37
N THR A 84 15.74 -6.26 -28.78
CA THR A 84 16.92 -5.68 -29.45
C THR A 84 17.37 -6.53 -30.66
N MET A 85 17.13 -7.83 -30.63
CA MET A 85 17.35 -8.74 -31.75
C MET A 85 16.28 -8.63 -32.86
N GLY A 86 15.25 -7.80 -32.69
CA GLY A 86 14.19 -7.59 -33.67
C GLY A 86 13.10 -8.65 -33.68
N ASP A 87 12.96 -9.44 -32.60
CA ASP A 87 11.87 -10.40 -32.46
C ASP A 87 10.51 -9.69 -32.45
N SER A 88 9.72 -9.89 -33.49
CA SER A 88 8.42 -9.24 -33.67
C SER A 88 7.35 -9.73 -32.70
N SER A 89 7.63 -10.80 -31.95
CA SER A 89 6.73 -11.35 -30.92
C SER A 89 6.84 -10.63 -29.58
N VAL A 90 7.89 -9.82 -29.38
CA VAL A 90 8.13 -9.09 -28.15
C VAL A 90 7.86 -7.60 -28.38
N SER A 91 6.89 -7.05 -27.67
CA SER A 91 6.59 -5.63 -27.77
C SER A 91 7.47 -4.83 -26.83
N LEU A 92 7.81 -3.59 -27.20
CA LEU A 92 8.50 -2.66 -26.30
C LEU A 92 7.75 -2.50 -24.96
N SER A 93 6.41 -2.50 -25.00
CA SER A 93 5.56 -2.46 -23.81
C SER A 93 5.81 -3.62 -22.85
N ASP A 94 6.04 -4.83 -23.36
CA ASP A 94 6.30 -6.02 -22.55
C ASP A 94 7.67 -5.90 -21.85
N VAL A 95 8.69 -5.44 -22.58
CA VAL A 95 10.03 -5.17 -22.00
C VAL A 95 9.93 -4.13 -20.88
N MET A 96 9.20 -3.04 -21.11
CA MET A 96 9.02 -1.99 -20.11
C MET A 96 8.26 -2.50 -18.89
N MET A 97 7.18 -3.26 -19.10
CA MET A 97 6.40 -3.86 -17.99
C MET A 97 7.23 -4.85 -17.19
N ALA A 98 7.98 -5.74 -17.84
CA ALA A 98 8.85 -6.70 -17.18
C ALA A 98 9.95 -5.99 -16.37
N SER A 99 10.56 -4.95 -16.94
CA SER A 99 11.55 -4.12 -16.26
C SER A 99 10.98 -3.40 -15.04
N GLN A 100 9.77 -2.82 -15.16
CA GLN A 100 9.09 -2.17 -14.05
C GLN A 100 8.75 -3.16 -12.93
N LYS A 101 8.28 -4.36 -13.30
CA LYS A 101 7.95 -5.44 -12.36
C LYS A 101 9.19 -5.93 -11.61
N ALA A 102 10.30 -6.16 -12.31
CA ALA A 102 11.57 -6.54 -11.70
C ALA A 102 12.07 -5.47 -10.72
N SER A 103 12.04 -4.20 -11.14
CA SER A 103 12.47 -3.06 -10.32
C SER A 103 11.64 -2.91 -9.04
N LEU A 104 10.31 -2.92 -9.16
CA LEU A 104 9.41 -2.83 -8.02
C LEU A 104 9.59 -4.02 -7.07
N SER A 105 9.69 -5.24 -7.60
CA SER A 105 9.90 -6.45 -6.79
C SER A 105 11.21 -6.41 -6.01
N MET A 106 12.28 -5.90 -6.63
CA MET A 106 13.58 -5.72 -5.96
C MET A 106 13.50 -4.65 -4.86
N GLN A 107 12.80 -3.54 -5.09
CA GLN A 107 12.58 -2.52 -4.07
C GLN A 107 11.84 -3.10 -2.85
N THR A 108 10.78 -3.89 -3.08
CA THR A 108 10.08 -4.60 -2.00
C THR A 108 11.01 -5.58 -1.27
N ALA A 109 11.86 -6.30 -1.99
CA ALA A 109 12.83 -7.22 -1.40
C ALA A 109 13.80 -6.51 -0.43
N VAL A 110 14.28 -5.32 -0.82
CA VAL A 110 15.14 -4.49 0.03
C VAL A 110 14.40 -4.05 1.28
N GLN A 111 13.12 -3.68 1.18
CA GLN A 111 12.31 -3.34 2.36
C GLN A 111 12.18 -4.54 3.31
N VAL A 112 11.89 -5.73 2.80
CA VAL A 112 11.82 -6.95 3.61
C VAL A 112 13.17 -7.23 4.27
N ARG A 113 14.27 -7.17 3.52
CA ARG A 113 15.63 -7.33 4.06
C ARG A 113 15.87 -6.37 5.22
N ASN A 114 15.56 -5.08 5.03
CA ASN A 114 15.75 -4.08 6.07
C ASN A 114 14.90 -4.38 7.32
N LYS A 115 13.64 -4.79 7.15
CA LYS A 115 12.77 -5.18 8.27
C LYS A 115 13.31 -6.40 9.02
N LEU A 116 13.86 -7.40 8.32
CA LEU A 116 14.46 -8.58 8.95
C LEU A 116 15.73 -8.22 9.74
N VAL A 117 16.58 -7.36 9.18
CA VAL A 117 17.78 -6.86 9.88
C VAL A 117 17.38 -6.07 11.12
N SER A 118 16.39 -5.17 11.02
CA SER A 118 15.88 -4.44 12.17
C SER A 118 15.28 -5.36 13.24
N ALA A 119 14.47 -6.35 12.85
CA ALA A 119 13.90 -7.31 13.79
C ALA A 119 14.98 -8.09 14.56
N TYR A 120 16.04 -8.51 13.87
CA TYR A 120 17.20 -9.13 14.50
C TYR A 120 17.90 -8.17 15.49
N GLN A 121 18.14 -6.93 15.07
CA GLN A 121 18.74 -5.88 15.91
C GLN A 121 17.88 -5.60 17.16
N THR A 122 16.54 -5.58 17.03
CA THR A 122 15.60 -5.37 18.14
C THR A 122 15.64 -6.51 19.15
N ILE A 123 15.68 -7.76 18.70
CA ILE A 123 15.81 -8.92 19.60
C ILE A 123 17.13 -8.84 20.39
N MET A 124 18.22 -8.43 19.72
CA MET A 124 19.53 -8.30 20.35
C MET A 124 19.59 -7.16 21.37
N ASN A 125 18.86 -6.07 21.15
CA ASN A 125 18.76 -4.95 22.09
C ASN A 125 17.74 -5.17 23.23
N MET A 126 16.88 -6.19 23.15
CA MET A 126 15.98 -6.54 24.25
C MET A 126 16.64 -7.38 25.37
N GLN A 127 17.85 -7.91 25.16
CA GLN A 127 18.51 -8.84 26.09
C GLN A 127 19.63 -8.23 26.96
N ILE A 128 19.66 -6.91 27.14
CA ILE A 128 20.53 -6.26 28.14
C ILE A 128 19.72 -5.45 29.16
#